data_AF-A0AAV1VMD2-F1
#
_entry.id   AF-A0AAV1VMD2-F1
#
_cell.length_a   1.000
_cell.length_b   1.000
_cell.length_c   1.000
_cell.angle_alpha   90.00
_cell.angle_beta   90.00
_cell.angle_gamma   90.00
#
_symmetry.space_group_name_H-M   'P 1'
#
loop_
_entity.id
_entity.type
_entity.pdbx_description
1 polymer ?
#
loop_
_entity_poly.entity_id
_entity_poly.type
_entity_poly.pdbx_seq_one_letter_code
_entity_poly.pdbx_strand_id
1 'polypeptide(L)'
;MGKKVKAAMESGPLATDEIVVGIIKDAIRSSECRRGLILEDFSRTIVQAIKVRTRGDTHESTRALVSGRSNHVKFAPPNVDGKDDITGEPLYQRKDDTEATLGSRLKDFYKQMQPVIDFYREQGKLVEVNPHKEMHQVTEQIRKSLGLD
;
A
#
# COMPACT_ATOMS: atom_id res chain seq x y z
N MET A 1 17.55 -8.23 9.79
CA MET A 1 16.80 -7.24 10.60
C MET A 1 15.88 -7.80 11.71
N GLY A 2 15.41 -9.05 11.66
CA GLY A 2 14.28 -9.55 12.47
C GLY A 2 14.28 -9.31 14.00
N LYS A 3 15.43 -9.44 14.69
CA LYS A 3 15.50 -9.20 16.15
C LYS A 3 15.22 -7.75 16.55
N LYS A 4 15.60 -6.77 15.70
CA LYS A 4 15.37 -5.34 15.96
C LYS A 4 13.90 -4.95 15.74
N VAL A 5 13.24 -5.56 14.74
CA VAL A 5 11.82 -5.36 14.47
C VAL A 5 10.98 -5.87 15.63
N LYS A 6 11.26 -7.11 16.08
CA LYS A 6 10.56 -7.72 17.20
C LYS A 6 10.67 -6.87 18.47
N ALA A 7 11.88 -6.42 18.80
CA ALA A 7 12.10 -5.55 19.96
C ALA A 7 11.36 -4.20 19.86
N ALA A 8 11.32 -3.58 18.67
CA ALA A 8 10.58 -2.34 18.47
C ALA A 8 9.07 -2.53 18.67
N MET A 9 8.50 -3.59 18.08
CA MET A 9 7.07 -3.93 18.23
C MET A 9 6.69 -4.26 19.68
N GLU A 10 7.57 -4.92 20.43
CA GLU A 10 7.35 -5.27 21.84
C GLU A 10 7.48 -4.06 22.78
N SER A 11 8.27 -3.04 22.43
CA SER A 11 8.51 -1.87 23.27
C SER A 11 7.41 -0.80 23.22
N GLY A 12 6.47 -0.88 22.26
CA GLY A 12 5.32 0.04 22.14
C GLY A 12 5.46 1.28 21.22
N PRO A 13 6.64 1.81 20.83
CA PRO A 13 6.71 2.86 19.83
C PRO A 13 6.53 2.30 18.41
N LEU A 14 6.07 3.18 17.52
CA LEU A 14 6.00 2.91 16.08
C LEU A 14 7.39 2.58 15.52
N ALA A 15 7.46 1.67 14.56
CA ALA A 15 8.71 1.34 13.87
C ALA A 15 9.29 2.60 13.21
N THR A 16 10.57 2.89 13.47
CA THR A 16 11.23 4.09 12.90
C THR A 16 11.50 3.92 11.40
N ASP A 17 11.69 5.04 10.69
CA ASP A 17 12.05 5.04 9.28
C ASP A 17 13.30 4.18 9.00
N GLU A 18 14.29 4.17 9.90
CA GLU A 18 15.48 3.31 9.76
C GLU A 18 15.13 1.82 9.77
N ILE A 19 14.22 1.41 10.67
CA ILE A 19 13.79 0.01 10.78
C ILE A 19 13.03 -0.38 9.52
N VAL A 20 12.06 0.43 9.09
CA VAL A 20 11.23 0.12 7.91
C VAL A 20 12.07 0.08 6.64
N VAL A 21 12.92 1.08 6.41
CA VAL A 21 13.85 1.10 5.26
C VAL A 21 14.81 -0.08 5.33
N GLY A 22 15.27 -0.46 6.52
CA GLY A 22 16.13 -1.62 6.73
C GLY A 22 15.48 -2.94 6.33
N ILE A 23 14.20 -3.14 6.67
CA ILE A 23 13.42 -4.31 6.25
C ILE A 23 13.31 -4.37 4.73
N ILE A 24 13.00 -3.25 4.09
CA ILE A 24 12.85 -3.19 2.62
C ILE A 24 14.19 -3.47 1.94
N LYS A 25 15.30 -2.91 2.44
CA LYS A 25 16.64 -3.18 1.89
C LYS A 25 17.06 -4.64 2.04
N ASP A 26 16.70 -5.30 3.15
CA ASP A 26 16.93 -6.73 3.32
C ASP A 26 16.06 -7.54 2.33
N ALA A 27 14.79 -7.16 2.11
CA ALA A 27 13.88 -7.82 1.18
C ALA A 27 14.35 -7.71 -0.29
N ILE A 28 14.77 -6.51 -0.74
CA ILE A 28 15.26 -6.27 -2.11
C ILE A 28 16.46 -7.18 -2.45
N ARG A 29 17.31 -7.50 -1.46
CA ARG A 29 18.48 -8.36 -1.66
C ARG A 29 18.16 -9.85 -1.76
N SER A 30 16.92 -10.24 -1.44
CA SER A 30 16.50 -11.63 -1.50
C SER A 30 16.41 -12.13 -2.94
N SER A 31 16.58 -13.44 -3.12
CA SER A 31 16.37 -14.10 -4.41
C SER A 31 14.93 -13.98 -4.93
N GLU A 32 13.98 -13.72 -4.05
CA GLU A 32 12.55 -13.57 -4.37
C GLU A 32 12.28 -12.25 -5.11
N CYS A 33 13.02 -11.19 -4.79
CA CYS A 33 12.91 -9.87 -5.41
C CYS A 33 13.73 -9.70 -6.69
N ARG A 34 14.34 -10.76 -7.23
CA ARG A 34 15.16 -10.69 -8.46
C ARG A 34 14.40 -10.19 -9.69
N ARG A 35 13.07 -10.26 -9.68
CA ARG A 35 12.18 -9.80 -10.77
C ARG A 35 11.50 -8.47 -10.46
N GLY A 36 11.92 -7.76 -9.41
CA GLY A 36 11.28 -6.52 -8.94
C GLY A 36 10.39 -6.72 -7.70
N LEU A 37 9.73 -5.64 -7.27
CA LEU A 37 8.87 -5.53 -6.08
C LEU A 37 7.79 -4.42 -6.20
N ILE A 38 6.59 -4.62 -5.64
CA ILE A 38 5.61 -3.52 -5.41
C ILE A 38 5.76 -3.14 -3.94
N LEU A 39 5.98 -1.86 -3.71
CA LEU A 39 5.86 -1.27 -2.39
C LEU A 39 4.45 -0.71 -2.25
N GLU A 40 3.56 -1.49 -1.62
CA GLU A 40 2.22 -1.05 -1.25
C GLU A 40 2.30 -0.33 0.10
N ASP A 41 1.59 0.80 0.23
CA ASP A 41 1.56 1.62 1.46
C ASP A 41 2.92 2.16 1.95
N PHE A 42 3.97 2.05 1.13
CA PHE A 42 5.32 2.50 1.46
C PHE A 42 5.82 3.59 0.51
N SER A 43 5.61 4.81 0.98
CA SER A 43 6.63 5.79 1.33
C SER A 43 5.78 6.88 1.96
N ARG A 44 5.48 6.74 3.26
CA ARG A 44 4.53 7.62 3.95
C ARG A 44 5.18 8.94 4.40
N THR A 45 6.51 9.03 4.27
CA THR A 45 7.28 10.25 4.53
C THR A 45 8.27 10.49 3.40
N ILE A 46 8.63 11.76 3.21
CA ILE A 46 9.68 12.16 2.26
C ILE A 46 11.03 11.52 2.60
N VAL A 47 11.31 11.31 3.89
CA VAL A 47 12.55 10.68 4.37
C VAL A 47 12.64 9.23 3.91
N GLN A 48 11.53 8.47 3.96
CA GLN A 48 11.47 7.11 3.42
C GLN A 48 11.73 7.09 1.90
N ALA A 49 11.07 7.98 1.16
CA ALA A 49 11.22 8.10 -0.30
C ALA A 49 12.68 8.37 -0.71
N ILE A 50 13.36 9.28 -0.01
CA ILE A 50 14.78 9.59 -0.23
C ILE A 50 15.67 8.40 0.15
N LYS A 51 15.44 7.76 1.30
CA LYS A 51 16.31 6.71 1.84
C LYS A 51 16.28 5.41 1.03
N VAL A 52 15.16 5.06 0.39
CA VAL A 52 15.08 3.88 -0.49
C VAL A 52 15.76 4.12 -1.84
N ARG A 53 15.79 5.37 -2.33
CA ARG A 53 16.39 5.74 -3.63
C ARG A 53 17.92 5.62 -3.69
N THR A 54 18.61 5.53 -2.55
CA THR A 54 20.09 5.61 -2.48
C THR A 54 20.87 4.44 -3.09
N ARG A 55 20.23 3.47 -3.75
CA ARG A 55 20.89 2.57 -4.72
C ARG A 55 19.99 2.37 -5.94
N GLY A 56 20.60 2.40 -7.13
CA GLY A 56 19.91 2.43 -8.40
C GLY A 56 19.20 1.12 -8.71
N ASP A 57 17.89 1.09 -8.48
CA ASP A 57 17.01 0.05 -8.98
C ASP A 57 15.80 0.70 -9.68
N THR A 58 15.68 0.33 -10.94
CA THR A 58 14.57 0.57 -11.86
C THR A 58 13.30 -0.18 -11.46
N HIS A 59 12.21 0.22 -12.12
CA HIS A 59 10.81 -0.17 -12.00
C HIS A 59 10.50 -1.66 -11.77
N GLU A 60 9.24 -1.87 -11.35
CA GLU A 60 8.45 -3.12 -11.38
C GLU A 60 8.43 -3.98 -10.12
N SER A 61 7.49 -4.93 -10.09
CA SER A 61 6.28 -4.90 -9.26
C SER A 61 5.92 -6.33 -8.74
N THR A 62 5.57 -6.57 -7.46
CA THR A 62 4.90 -7.80 -6.94
C THR A 62 4.21 -7.64 -5.55
N ARG A 63 3.02 -8.25 -5.40
CA ARG A 63 2.05 -8.28 -4.26
C ARG A 63 2.23 -9.45 -3.27
N ALA A 64 1.67 -9.34 -2.06
CA ALA A 64 1.29 -10.47 -1.20
C ALA A 64 -0.10 -10.23 -0.56
N LEU A 65 -1.02 -11.21 -0.65
CA LEU A 65 -2.39 -11.12 -0.12
C LEU A 65 -2.69 -12.38 0.72
N VAL A 66 -3.14 -12.20 1.96
CA VAL A 66 -3.75 -13.26 2.78
C VAL A 66 -5.15 -12.78 3.20
N SER A 67 -6.10 -13.01 2.30
CA SER A 67 -7.57 -13.01 2.42
C SER A 67 -8.35 -12.00 3.27
N GLY A 68 -7.84 -10.81 3.62
CA GLY A 68 -8.59 -9.72 4.31
C GLY A 68 -9.78 -9.12 3.52
N ARG A 69 -10.71 -9.96 3.07
CA ARG A 69 -11.84 -9.62 2.22
C ARG A 69 -12.73 -8.60 2.93
N SER A 70 -12.92 -7.48 2.25
CA SER A 70 -13.79 -6.41 2.69
C SER A 70 -14.91 -6.30 1.67
N ASN A 71 -16.15 -6.37 2.12
CA ASN A 71 -17.32 -6.14 1.29
C ASN A 71 -17.79 -4.69 1.46
N HIS A 72 -18.48 -4.15 0.47
CA HIS A 72 -19.06 -2.82 0.54
C HIS A 72 -20.57 -2.92 0.36
N VAL A 73 -21.34 -2.41 1.32
CA VAL A 73 -22.82 -2.45 1.35
C VAL A 73 -23.55 -1.92 0.10
N LYS A 74 -22.84 -1.29 -0.86
CA LYS A 74 -23.42 -0.66 -2.05
C LYS A 74 -22.68 -1.09 -3.32
N PHE A 75 -21.36 -0.98 -3.33
CA PHE A 75 -20.56 -1.22 -4.54
C PHE A 75 -20.07 -2.66 -4.68
N ALA A 76 -20.07 -3.44 -3.60
CA ALA A 76 -19.71 -4.85 -3.58
C ALA A 76 -20.43 -5.55 -2.41
N PRO A 77 -21.78 -5.60 -2.43
CA PRO A 77 -22.54 -6.19 -1.33
C PRO A 77 -22.31 -7.70 -1.28
N PRO A 78 -22.36 -8.32 -0.09
CA PRO A 78 -22.33 -9.78 0.01
C PRO A 78 -23.57 -10.39 -0.68
N ASN A 79 -23.46 -11.63 -1.14
CA ASN A 79 -24.59 -12.38 -1.71
C ASN A 79 -25.70 -12.61 -0.67
N VAL A 80 -25.31 -12.77 0.60
CA VAL A 80 -26.24 -12.87 1.73
C VAL A 80 -25.91 -11.77 2.73
N ASP A 81 -26.91 -10.96 3.09
CA ASP A 81 -26.73 -9.86 4.02
C ASP A 81 -26.10 -10.32 5.34
N GLY A 82 -25.08 -9.58 5.78
CA GLY A 82 -24.32 -9.87 6.98
C GLY A 82 -23.48 -11.15 6.97
N LYS A 83 -23.21 -11.79 5.81
CA LYS A 83 -22.38 -13.01 5.75
C LYS A 83 -21.25 -12.93 4.71
N ASP A 84 -20.10 -13.51 5.04
CA ASP A 84 -19.00 -13.70 4.08
C ASP A 84 -19.42 -14.72 3.02
N ASP A 85 -19.15 -14.41 1.75
CA ASP A 85 -19.60 -15.23 0.62
C ASP A 85 -18.89 -16.59 0.51
N ILE A 86 -17.75 -16.75 1.18
CA ILE A 86 -16.93 -17.96 1.12
C ILE A 86 -17.10 -18.78 2.39
N THR A 87 -17.02 -18.15 3.57
CA THR A 87 -17.07 -18.86 4.85
C THR A 87 -18.47 -18.91 5.46
N GLY A 88 -19.36 -18.00 5.07
CA GLY A 88 -20.69 -17.85 5.67
C GLY A 88 -20.67 -17.23 7.07
N GLU A 89 -19.51 -16.79 7.56
CA GLU A 89 -19.36 -16.18 8.88
C GLU A 89 -19.99 -14.78 8.94
N PRO A 90 -20.43 -14.32 10.13
CA PRO A 90 -21.02 -12.99 10.28
C PRO A 90 -20.04 -11.87 9.92
N LEU A 91 -20.49 -10.96 9.05
CA LEU A 91 -19.82 -9.69 8.79
C LEU A 91 -20.15 -8.69 9.89
N TYR A 92 -19.21 -7.80 10.18
CA TYR A 92 -19.42 -6.68 11.09
C TYR A 92 -18.77 -5.42 10.51
N GLN A 93 -19.35 -4.26 10.82
CA GLN A 93 -18.73 -2.97 10.54
C GLN A 93 -17.71 -2.64 11.63
N ARG A 94 -16.51 -2.19 11.23
CA ARG A 94 -15.49 -1.83 12.22
C ARG A 94 -15.89 -0.53 12.91
N LYS A 95 -15.49 -0.37 14.17
CA LYS A 95 -15.84 0.79 15.00
C LYS A 95 -15.33 2.11 14.42
N ASP A 96 -14.27 2.07 13.61
CA ASP A 96 -13.62 3.22 12.99
C ASP A 96 -14.15 3.52 11.57
N ASP A 97 -15.06 2.72 11.01
CA ASP A 97 -15.69 2.96 9.71
C ASP A 97 -16.84 3.99 9.86
N THR A 98 -16.50 5.23 10.22
CA THR A 98 -17.43 6.36 10.39
C THR A 98 -17.05 7.53 9.48
N GLU A 99 -18.03 8.36 9.09
CA GLU A 99 -17.78 9.54 8.25
C GLU A 99 -16.77 10.51 8.88
N ALA A 100 -16.89 10.75 10.19
CA ALA A 100 -15.95 11.60 10.92
C ALA A 100 -14.51 11.06 10.86
N THR A 101 -14.33 9.75 11.06
CA THR A 101 -13.01 9.10 10.98
C THR A 101 -12.47 9.09 9.56
N LEU A 102 -13.35 8.91 8.56
CA LEU A 102 -12.98 8.98 7.15
C LEU A 102 -12.48 10.39 6.80
N GLY A 103 -13.20 11.43 7.20
CA GLY A 103 -12.82 12.82 6.95
C GLY A 103 -11.46 13.18 7.54
N SER A 104 -11.21 12.81 8.80
CA SER A 104 -9.89 13.04 9.42
C SER A 104 -8.79 12.25 8.72
N ARG A 105 -9.04 10.99 8.37
CA ARG A 105 -8.07 10.14 7.66
C ARG A 105 -7.70 10.68 6.29
N LEU A 106 -8.68 11.13 5.50
CA LEU A 106 -8.42 11.72 4.19
C LEU A 106 -7.58 12.99 4.32
N LYS A 107 -7.92 13.86 5.27
CA LYS A 107 -7.15 15.09 5.51
C LYS A 107 -5.70 14.80 5.88
N ASP A 108 -5.48 13.88 6.82
CA ASP A 108 -4.14 13.52 7.26
C ASP A 108 -3.36 12.78 6.17
N PHE A 109 -4.03 11.92 5.40
CA PHE A 109 -3.46 11.25 4.23
C PHE A 109 -2.94 12.25 3.21
N TYR A 110 -3.76 13.21 2.75
CA TYR A 110 -3.31 14.20 1.77
C TYR A 110 -2.17 15.07 2.32
N LYS A 111 -2.26 15.48 3.60
CA LYS A 111 -1.20 16.27 4.24
C LYS A 111 0.15 15.53 4.26
N GLN A 112 0.14 14.23 4.51
CA GLN A 112 1.36 13.42 4.56
C GLN A 112 1.86 13.00 3.18
N MET A 113 0.95 12.71 2.25
CA MET A 113 1.28 12.20 0.93
C MET A 113 1.67 13.28 -0.06
N GLN A 114 1.18 14.52 0.08
CA GLN A 114 1.47 15.59 -0.87
C GLN A 114 2.98 15.79 -1.10
N PRO A 115 3.85 15.88 -0.08
CA PRO A 115 5.31 15.99 -0.29
C PRO A 115 5.92 14.80 -1.03
N VAL A 116 5.36 13.59 -0.85
CA VAL A 116 5.84 12.37 -1.52
C VAL A 116 5.39 12.35 -2.98
N ILE A 117 4.13 12.75 -3.24
CA ILE A 117 3.58 12.91 -4.59
C ILE A 117 4.42 13.93 -5.37
N ASP A 118 4.69 15.10 -4.78
CA ASP A 118 5.48 16.15 -5.42
C ASP A 118 6.90 15.67 -5.70
N PHE A 119 7.52 14.96 -4.75
CA PHE A 119 8.85 14.36 -4.94
C PHE A 119 8.93 13.40 -6.14
N TYR A 120 7.92 12.54 -6.36
CA TYR A 120 7.90 11.65 -7.52
C TYR A 120 7.48 12.36 -8.81
N ARG A 121 6.63 13.39 -8.72
CA ARG A 121 6.21 14.23 -9.85
C ARG A 121 7.38 15.01 -10.44
N GLU A 122 8.17 15.67 -9.60
CA GLU A 122 9.37 16.43 -9.99
C GLU A 122 10.42 15.56 -10.69
N GLN A 123 10.41 14.25 -10.43
CA GLN A 123 11.31 13.28 -11.05
C GLN A 123 10.77 12.67 -12.34
N GLY A 124 9.55 13.03 -12.77
CA GLY A 124 8.88 12.42 -13.92
C GLY A 124 8.53 10.94 -13.70
N LYS A 125 8.41 10.49 -12.45
CA LYS A 125 8.11 9.08 -12.09
C LYS A 125 6.70 8.85 -11.58
N LEU A 126 5.92 9.91 -11.41
CA LEU A 126 4.52 9.80 -11.03
C LEU A 126 3.66 9.43 -12.25
N VAL A 127 2.86 8.38 -12.08
CA VAL A 127 1.81 8.03 -13.03
C VAL A 127 0.49 8.04 -12.28
N GLU A 128 -0.48 8.79 -12.79
CA GLU A 128 -1.83 8.86 -12.24
C GLU A 128 -2.74 7.86 -12.96
N VAL A 129 -3.50 7.07 -12.18
CA VAL A 129 -4.44 6.06 -12.69
C VAL A 129 -5.84 6.46 -12.25
N ASN A 130 -6.81 6.43 -13.16
CA ASN A 130 -8.20 6.73 -12.82
C ASN A 130 -8.89 5.47 -12.24
N PRO A 131 -9.25 5.45 -10.95
CA PRO A 131 -9.86 4.29 -10.30
C PRO A 131 -11.37 4.19 -10.53
N HIS A 132 -12.01 5.18 -11.15
CA HIS A 132 -13.46 5.19 -11.42
C HIS A 132 -13.87 4.40 -12.67
N LYS A 133 -12.93 3.67 -13.27
CA LYS A 133 -13.16 2.79 -14.43
C LYS A 133 -13.40 1.35 -13.99
N GLU A 134 -13.84 0.52 -14.93
CA GLU A 134 -13.94 -0.93 -14.72
C GLU A 134 -12.57 -1.54 -14.40
N MET A 135 -12.55 -2.60 -13.59
CA MET A 135 -11.33 -3.25 -13.09
C MET A 135 -10.32 -3.60 -14.21
N HIS A 136 -10.82 -4.09 -15.36
CA HIS A 136 -9.98 -4.43 -16.50
C HIS A 136 -9.29 -3.18 -17.09
N GLN A 137 -10.02 -2.05 -17.18
CA GLN A 137 -9.50 -0.78 -17.70
C GLN A 137 -8.51 -0.13 -16.72
N VAL A 138 -8.71 -0.30 -15.42
CA VAL A 138 -7.74 0.12 -14.39
C VAL A 138 -6.45 -0.71 -14.51
N THR A 139 -6.60 -2.03 -14.70
CA THR A 139 -5.46 -2.94 -14.90
C THR A 139 -4.67 -2.58 -16.16
N GLU A 140 -5.35 -2.28 -17.27
CA GLU A 140 -4.71 -1.83 -18.51
C GLU A 140 -3.94 -0.51 -18.33
N GLN A 141 -4.51 0.47 -17.61
CA GLN A 141 -3.81 1.72 -17.30
C GLN A 141 -2.50 1.46 -16.55
N ILE A 142 -2.50 0.57 -15.56
CA ILE A 142 -1.32 0.20 -14.79
C ILE A 142 -0.31 -0.57 -15.65
N ARG A 143 -0.75 -1.53 -16.46
CA ARG A 143 0.13 -2.28 -17.36
C ARG A 143 0.84 -1.37 -18.34
N LYS A 144 0.09 -0.48 -18.99
CA LYS A 144 0.62 0.51 -19.92
C LYS A 144 1.61 1.47 -19.26
N SER A 145 1.36 1.89 -18.02
CA SER A 145 2.29 2.79 -17.32
C SER A 145 3.61 2.12 -16.93
N LEU A 146 3.61 0.79 -16.84
CA LEU A 146 4.81 -0.02 -16.63
C LEU A 146 5.50 -0.41 -17.95
N GLY A 147 4.96 -0.05 -19.11
CA GLY A 147 5.49 -0.49 -20.41
C GLY A 147 5.25 -1.97 -20.72
N LEU A 148 4.26 -2.57 -20.04
CA LEU A 148 3.82 -3.94 -20.25
C LEU A 148 2.59 -3.89 -21.15
N ASP A 149 2.78 -4.13 -22.45
CA ASP A 149 1.65 -4.37 -23.37
C ASP A 149 1.04 -5.76 -23.07
#